data_AF-A0A2E9VU80-F1
#
_entry.id   AF-A0A2E9VU80-F1
#
_cell.length_a   1.000
_cell.length_b   1.000
_cell.length_c   1.000
_cell.angle_alpha   90.00
_cell.angle_beta   90.00
_cell.angle_gamma   90.00
#
_symmetry.space_group_name_H-M   'P 1'
#
loop_
_entity.id
_entity.type
_entity.pdbx_description
1 polymer ?
#
loop_
_entity_poly.entity_id
_entity_poly.type
_entity_poly.pdbx_seq_one_letter_code
_entity_poly.pdbx_strand_id
1 'polypeptide(L)'
;MSRFHFPAWINPLLPAVAGFLGIGALYYTGLFAYGVHPLTSDVGYRPEQPVPFSHALHAGELKMDCRYCHNTVEHAAKAAIPPVGTCLNCHQGVDKDGQSPTVAIHVNSNRLAPIRESAVTGNSVLWRKVHDLPDYAYFNHSAHVTRGVSCVSCHGRVDRMEVVEQKATLSMGFCLTCHRNPEPSLRPVDEVTNLAWEPSEGQEDIGAEVAASLKIHPNENCSTCHR
;
A
#
# COMPACT_ATOMS: atom_id res chain seq x y z
N MET A 1 -65.40 29.75 -10.07
CA MET A 1 -64.33 29.14 -9.25
C MET A 1 -63.49 30.28 -8.69
N SER A 2 -63.45 30.46 -7.36
CA SER A 2 -62.57 31.44 -6.73
C SER A 2 -61.12 31.03 -6.98
N ARG A 3 -60.29 31.97 -7.46
CA ARG A 3 -58.85 31.71 -7.58
C ARG A 3 -58.28 31.65 -6.17
N PHE A 4 -57.59 30.57 -5.85
CA PHE A 4 -56.87 30.45 -4.59
C PHE A 4 -55.72 31.46 -4.60
N HIS A 5 -55.74 32.41 -3.67
CA HIS A 5 -54.69 33.41 -3.50
C HIS A 5 -53.78 32.96 -2.36
N PHE A 6 -52.50 32.75 -2.67
CA PHE A 6 -51.50 32.42 -1.68
C PHE A 6 -51.29 33.59 -0.69
N PRO A 7 -51.12 33.29 0.62
CA PRO A 7 -50.77 34.31 1.60
C PRO A 7 -49.49 35.09 1.23
N ALA A 8 -49.45 36.37 1.57
CA ALA A 8 -48.33 37.26 1.21
C ALA A 8 -46.96 36.81 1.75
N TRP A 9 -46.92 36.01 2.83
CA TRP A 9 -45.68 35.46 3.40
C TRP A 9 -45.01 34.41 2.50
N ILE A 10 -45.70 33.89 1.49
CA ILE A 10 -45.13 32.92 0.54
C ILE A 10 -44.17 33.60 -0.45
N ASN A 11 -44.39 34.88 -0.76
CA ASN A 11 -43.51 35.64 -1.67
C ASN A 11 -42.04 35.72 -1.18
N PRO A 12 -41.75 36.02 0.11
CA PRO A 12 -40.38 35.94 0.63
C PRO A 12 -39.95 34.52 1.01
N LEU A 13 -40.87 33.61 1.33
CA LEU A 13 -40.53 32.23 1.69
C LEU A 13 -39.90 31.47 0.52
N LEU A 14 -40.49 31.54 -0.67
CA LEU A 14 -40.02 30.81 -1.85
C LEU A 14 -38.55 31.10 -2.20
N PRO A 15 -38.09 32.36 -2.32
CA PRO A 15 -36.68 32.65 -2.58
C PRO A 15 -35.78 32.27 -1.38
N ALA A 16 -36.27 32.35 -0.14
CA ALA A 16 -35.51 31.91 1.04
C ALA A 16 -35.29 30.39 1.03
N VAL A 17 -36.32 29.60 0.70
CA VAL A 17 -36.23 28.14 0.55
C VAL A 17 -35.33 27.78 -0.64
N ALA A 18 -35.48 28.45 -1.78
CA ALA A 18 -34.60 28.24 -2.93
C ALA A 18 -33.14 28.57 -2.60
N GLY A 19 -32.89 29.66 -1.86
CA GLY A 19 -31.56 30.03 -1.37
C GLY A 19 -30.99 28.97 -0.42
N PHE A 20 -31.79 28.48 0.52
CA PHE A 20 -31.37 27.42 1.44
C PHE A 20 -31.03 26.12 0.72
N LEU A 21 -31.87 25.70 -0.25
CA LEU A 21 -31.61 24.51 -1.06
C LEU A 21 -30.35 24.69 -1.93
N GLY A 22 -30.12 25.88 -2.48
CA GLY A 22 -28.92 26.22 -3.24
C GLY A 22 -27.65 26.11 -2.39
N ILE A 23 -27.67 26.68 -1.17
CA ILE A 23 -26.55 26.57 -0.22
C ILE A 23 -26.34 25.12 0.20
N GLY A 24 -27.42 24.37 0.48
CA GLY A 24 -27.35 22.96 0.81
C GLY A 24 -26.69 22.15 -0.31
N ALA A 25 -27.12 22.35 -1.56
CA ALA A 25 -26.54 21.67 -2.72
C ALA A 25 -25.03 21.99 -2.88
N LEU A 26 -24.63 23.25 -2.71
CA LEU A 26 -23.21 23.64 -2.73
C LEU A 26 -22.42 22.98 -1.61
N TYR A 27 -22.96 22.95 -0.39
CA TYR A 27 -22.32 22.30 0.76
C TYR A 27 -22.14 20.80 0.54
N TYR A 28 -23.19 20.09 0.11
CA TYR A 28 -23.10 18.66 -0.18
C TYR A 28 -22.12 18.35 -1.32
N THR A 29 -22.12 19.18 -2.36
CA THR A 29 -21.17 19.03 -3.47
C THR A 29 -19.73 19.22 -2.98
N GLY A 30 -19.48 20.24 -2.14
CA GLY A 30 -18.17 20.47 -1.52
C GLY A 30 -17.73 19.32 -0.61
N LEU A 31 -18.63 18.81 0.24
CA LEU A 31 -18.34 17.68 1.13
C LEU A 31 -18.03 16.41 0.34
N PHE A 32 -18.82 16.10 -0.67
CA PHE A 32 -18.59 14.95 -1.53
C PHE A 32 -17.27 15.08 -2.29
N ALA A 33 -17.02 16.23 -2.92
CA ALA A 33 -15.79 16.50 -3.65
C ALA A 33 -14.55 16.37 -2.74
N TYR A 34 -14.63 16.85 -1.49
CA TYR A 34 -13.58 16.68 -0.50
C TYR A 34 -13.39 15.22 -0.12
N GLY A 35 -14.46 14.49 0.20
CA GLY A 35 -14.38 13.10 0.66
C GLY A 35 -13.79 12.13 -0.39
N VAL A 36 -14.01 12.39 -1.68
CA VAL A 36 -13.44 11.58 -2.77
C VAL A 36 -12.09 12.12 -3.28
N HIS A 37 -11.61 13.25 -2.74
CA HIS A 37 -10.40 13.88 -3.23
C HIS A 37 -9.17 13.03 -2.87
N PRO A 38 -8.18 12.83 -3.76
CA PRO A 38 -6.96 12.09 -3.43
C PRO A 38 -6.19 12.62 -2.19
N LEU A 39 -6.37 13.89 -1.83
CA LEU A 39 -5.80 14.48 -0.61
C LEU A 39 -6.36 13.89 0.69
N THR A 40 -7.51 13.21 0.67
CA THR A 40 -8.05 12.49 1.82
C THR A 40 -7.55 11.04 1.88
N SER A 41 -6.74 10.63 0.91
CA SER A 41 -6.01 9.36 0.95
C SER A 41 -4.57 9.61 1.40
N ASP A 42 -3.95 8.60 2.03
CA ASP A 42 -2.56 8.69 2.49
C ASP A 42 -1.52 8.64 1.34
N VAL A 43 -1.91 8.92 0.10
CA VAL A 43 -0.98 8.94 -1.04
C VAL A 43 0.10 10.00 -0.82
N GLY A 44 1.36 9.58 -0.91
CA GLY A 44 2.53 10.41 -0.59
C GLY A 44 2.90 10.41 0.89
N TYR A 45 2.15 9.74 1.77
CA TYR A 45 2.54 9.55 3.16
C TYR A 45 3.88 8.81 3.22
N ARG A 46 4.87 9.47 3.83
CA ARG A 46 6.27 9.04 3.89
C ARG A 46 6.86 9.40 5.25
N PRO A 47 6.56 8.62 6.30
CA PRO A 47 6.99 8.94 7.65
C PRO A 47 8.49 8.72 7.83
N GLU A 48 9.09 9.49 8.73
CA GLU A 48 10.45 9.24 9.20
C GLU A 48 10.48 7.91 9.98
N GLN A 49 11.40 7.03 9.59
CA GLN A 49 11.57 5.71 10.18
C GLN A 49 12.65 5.74 11.27
N PRO A 50 12.55 4.87 12.30
CA PRO A 50 13.58 4.78 13.33
C PRO A 50 14.96 4.42 12.77
N VAL A 51 14.99 3.64 11.69
CA VAL A 51 16.19 3.30 10.93
C VAL A 51 16.00 3.81 9.51
N PRO A 52 16.95 4.59 8.94
CA PRO A 52 16.85 5.12 7.58
C PRO A 52 17.16 4.02 6.56
N PHE A 53 16.28 3.01 6.47
CA PHE A 53 16.41 1.89 5.56
C PHE A 53 16.02 2.29 4.14
N SER A 54 16.97 2.15 3.20
CA SER A 54 16.77 2.45 1.78
C SER A 54 16.43 1.19 0.98
N HIS A 55 15.22 1.11 0.45
CA HIS A 55 14.86 0.06 -0.51
C HIS A 55 15.54 0.28 -1.87
N ALA A 56 15.80 1.53 -2.23
CA ALA A 56 16.58 1.88 -3.43
C ALA A 56 17.97 1.22 -3.42
N LEU A 57 18.65 1.20 -2.27
CA LEU A 57 19.92 0.50 -2.14
C LEU A 57 19.74 -1.02 -2.17
N HIS A 58 18.90 -1.59 -1.29
CA HIS A 58 18.85 -3.04 -1.10
C HIS A 58 18.16 -3.78 -2.26
N ALA A 59 17.00 -3.32 -2.70
CA ALA A 59 16.27 -3.94 -3.80
C ALA A 59 16.68 -3.36 -5.17
N GLY A 60 16.98 -2.05 -5.22
CA GLY A 60 17.32 -1.36 -6.47
C GLY A 60 18.76 -1.60 -6.94
N GLU A 61 19.75 -1.31 -6.12
CA GLU A 61 21.17 -1.42 -6.49
C GLU A 61 21.72 -2.83 -6.26
N LEU A 62 21.50 -3.39 -5.07
CA LEU A 62 22.01 -4.72 -4.69
C LEU A 62 21.16 -5.87 -5.24
N LYS A 63 20.01 -5.56 -5.85
CA LYS A 63 19.09 -6.54 -6.47
C LYS A 63 18.67 -7.67 -5.52
N MET A 64 18.54 -7.38 -4.22
CA MET A 64 18.03 -8.35 -3.27
C MET A 64 16.57 -8.67 -3.58
N ASP A 65 16.23 -9.95 -3.68
CA ASP A 65 14.85 -10.38 -3.85
C ASP A 65 14.01 -9.96 -2.64
N CYS A 66 12.80 -9.46 -2.90
CA CYS A 66 11.90 -8.93 -1.87
C CYS A 66 11.63 -9.93 -0.75
N ARG A 67 11.60 -11.22 -1.06
CA ARG A 67 11.26 -12.32 -0.15
C ARG A 67 12.39 -12.65 0.82
N TYR A 68 13.60 -12.16 0.58
CA TYR A 68 14.69 -12.30 1.56
C TYR A 68 14.31 -11.62 2.90
N CYS A 69 13.72 -10.44 2.83
CA CYS A 69 13.24 -9.69 3.99
C CYS A 69 11.75 -9.95 4.28
N HIS A 70 10.91 -9.94 3.25
CA HIS A 70 9.45 -10.12 3.37
C HIS A 70 9.05 -11.58 3.13
N ASN A 71 9.64 -12.48 3.92
CA ASN A 71 9.61 -13.92 3.68
C ASN A 71 8.21 -14.56 3.75
N THR A 72 7.24 -13.93 4.42
CA THR A 72 5.89 -14.50 4.56
C THR A 72 4.92 -14.14 3.42
N VAL A 73 5.33 -13.29 2.48
CA VAL A 73 4.43 -12.68 1.49
C VAL A 73 3.70 -13.72 0.63
N GLU A 74 4.33 -14.86 0.34
CA GLU A 74 3.76 -15.92 -0.52
C GLU A 74 2.85 -16.90 0.20
N HIS A 75 2.86 -16.95 1.54
CA HIS A 75 2.14 -17.99 2.29
C HIS A 75 1.32 -17.48 3.47
N ALA A 76 1.46 -16.22 3.88
CA ALA A 76 0.67 -15.61 4.93
C ALA A 76 -0.16 -14.44 4.43
N ALA A 77 -1.23 -14.11 5.17
CA ALA A 77 -2.06 -12.95 4.88
C ALA A 77 -1.31 -11.61 5.02
N LYS A 78 -0.37 -11.54 5.96
CA LYS A 78 0.43 -10.35 6.23
C LYS A 78 1.87 -10.59 5.79
N ALA A 79 2.40 -9.70 4.95
CA ALA A 79 3.83 -9.62 4.70
C ALA A 79 4.52 -9.12 5.97
N ALA A 80 5.39 -9.96 6.55
CA ALA A 80 6.15 -9.61 7.74
C ALA A 80 7.20 -8.55 7.42
N ILE A 81 7.42 -7.64 8.37
CA ILE A 81 8.63 -6.82 8.40
C ILE A 81 9.74 -7.73 8.96
N PRO A 82 10.95 -7.75 8.36
CA PRO A 82 11.99 -8.66 8.78
C PRO A 82 12.36 -8.45 10.26
N PRO A 83 12.62 -9.54 11.02
CA PRO A 83 13.21 -9.42 12.35
C PRO A 83 14.64 -8.89 12.23
N VAL A 84 15.15 -8.31 13.33
CA VAL A 84 16.51 -7.75 13.40
C VAL A 84 17.59 -8.76 13.02
N GLY A 85 17.40 -10.05 13.28
CA GLY A 85 18.32 -11.10 12.84
C GLY A 85 18.62 -11.07 11.33
N THR A 86 17.63 -10.74 10.50
CA THR A 86 17.80 -10.60 9.04
C THR A 86 18.78 -9.48 8.69
N CYS A 87 18.72 -8.36 9.42
CA CYS A 87 19.64 -7.25 9.25
C CYS A 87 21.05 -7.64 9.71
N LEU A 88 21.16 -8.40 10.81
CA LEU A 88 22.44 -8.82 11.39
C LEU A 88 23.20 -9.84 10.53
N ASN A 89 22.57 -10.49 9.55
CA ASN A 89 23.28 -11.33 8.59
C ASN A 89 24.39 -10.57 7.85
N CYS A 90 24.23 -9.25 7.67
CA CYS A 90 25.23 -8.38 7.04
C CYS A 90 25.66 -7.21 7.94
N HIS A 91 24.80 -6.76 8.85
CA HIS A 91 25.07 -5.60 9.72
C HIS A 91 25.43 -6.01 11.15
N GLN A 92 26.08 -7.16 11.31
CA GLN A 92 26.57 -7.59 12.61
C GLN A 92 27.57 -6.56 13.16
N GLY A 93 27.44 -6.28 14.47
CA GLY A 93 28.38 -5.43 15.18
C GLY A 93 29.74 -6.10 15.37
N VAL A 94 30.58 -5.46 16.19
CA VAL A 94 31.77 -6.10 16.75
C VAL A 94 31.38 -7.04 17.89
N ASP A 95 32.13 -8.12 18.05
CA ASP A 95 32.04 -9.00 19.21
C ASP A 95 32.75 -8.40 20.44
N LYS A 96 32.83 -9.19 21.52
CA LYS A 96 33.44 -8.78 22.79
C LYS A 96 34.94 -8.53 22.68
N ASP A 97 35.59 -9.14 21.70
CA ASP A 97 37.03 -9.03 21.44
C ASP A 97 37.32 -7.92 20.40
N GLY A 98 36.28 -7.18 19.98
CA GLY A 98 36.38 -6.09 19.03
C GLY A 98 36.48 -6.55 17.57
N GLN A 99 36.25 -7.83 17.29
CA GLN A 99 36.30 -8.38 15.93
C GLN A 99 34.93 -8.35 15.28
N SER A 100 34.89 -8.17 13.97
CA SER A 100 33.65 -8.23 13.18
C SER A 100 33.77 -9.33 12.13
N PRO A 101 32.67 -10.04 11.80
CA PRO A 101 32.70 -11.01 10.70
C PRO A 101 33.19 -10.37 9.41
N THR A 102 33.91 -11.11 8.58
CA THR A 102 34.44 -10.61 7.29
C THR A 102 33.34 -10.10 6.35
N VAL A 103 32.13 -10.64 6.48
CA VAL A 103 30.95 -10.24 5.69
C VAL A 103 30.22 -9.01 6.24
N ALA A 104 30.61 -8.54 7.44
CA ALA A 104 29.91 -7.46 8.10
C ALA A 104 30.22 -6.11 7.44
N ILE A 105 29.16 -5.36 7.12
CA ILE A 105 29.24 -4.06 6.46
C ILE A 105 28.72 -2.96 7.37
N HIS A 106 29.31 -1.78 7.25
CA HIS A 106 28.91 -0.58 8.00
C HIS A 106 28.87 -0.76 9.52
N VAL A 107 29.77 -1.60 10.07
CA VAL A 107 29.86 -1.96 11.49
C VAL A 107 29.82 -0.74 12.42
N ASN A 108 30.50 0.34 12.02
CA ASN A 108 30.62 1.59 12.79
C ASN A 108 29.58 2.67 12.41
N SER A 109 28.59 2.37 11.56
CA SER A 109 27.60 3.36 11.16
C SER A 109 26.62 3.67 12.29
N ASN A 110 26.47 4.95 12.62
CA ASN A 110 25.48 5.42 13.60
C ASN A 110 24.04 5.19 13.14
N ARG A 111 23.78 5.11 11.83
CA ARG A 111 22.44 4.84 11.27
C ARG A 111 21.89 3.47 11.66
N LEU A 112 22.76 2.54 12.03
CA LEU A 112 22.40 1.18 12.46
C LEU A 112 22.30 1.04 13.99
N ALA A 113 22.44 2.14 14.74
CA ALA A 113 22.34 2.11 16.20
C ALA A 113 21.04 1.46 16.71
N PRO A 114 19.84 1.74 16.14
CA PRO A 114 18.61 1.11 16.62
C PRO A 114 18.57 -0.41 16.35
N ILE A 115 19.19 -0.87 15.27
CA ILE A 115 19.31 -2.31 14.96
C ILE A 115 20.19 -3.00 16.00
N ARG A 116 21.34 -2.40 16.34
CA ARG A 116 22.25 -2.94 17.36
C ARG A 116 21.64 -2.91 18.76
N GLU A 117 20.95 -1.82 19.11
CA GLU A 117 20.25 -1.71 20.38
C GLU A 117 19.16 -2.77 20.52
N SER A 118 18.35 -2.96 19.47
CA SER A 118 17.35 -4.01 19.42
C SER A 118 17.96 -5.41 19.56
N ALA A 119 19.12 -5.65 18.93
CA ALA A 119 19.83 -6.92 19.05
C ALA A 119 20.33 -7.22 20.47
N VAL A 120 20.77 -6.19 21.22
CA VAL A 120 21.27 -6.35 22.60
C VAL A 120 20.12 -6.45 23.61
N THR A 121 19.12 -5.60 23.46
CA THR A 121 18.01 -5.50 24.43
C THR A 121 16.91 -6.54 24.21
N GLY A 122 16.81 -7.08 23.00
CA GLY A 122 15.68 -7.92 22.57
C GLY A 122 14.40 -7.14 22.26
N ASN A 123 14.38 -5.83 22.46
CA ASN A 123 13.23 -4.98 22.13
C ASN A 123 13.10 -4.85 20.61
N SER A 124 11.89 -4.92 20.07
CA SER A 124 11.67 -4.76 18.63
C SER A 124 11.85 -3.30 18.18
N VAL A 125 12.36 -3.12 16.96
CA VAL A 125 12.37 -1.79 16.31
C VAL A 125 10.94 -1.37 15.99
N LEU A 126 10.55 -0.18 16.46
CA LEU A 126 9.20 0.35 16.30
C LEU A 126 9.02 1.04 14.95
N TRP A 127 8.94 0.24 13.89
CA TRP A 127 8.67 0.72 12.53
C TRP A 127 7.33 1.46 12.43
N ARG A 128 7.31 2.55 11.67
CA ARG A 128 6.07 3.25 11.34
C ARG A 128 5.48 2.65 10.07
N LYS A 129 4.25 2.12 10.18
CA LYS A 129 3.56 1.51 9.03
C LYS A 129 3.21 2.60 8.02
N VAL A 130 3.56 2.37 6.76
CA VAL A 130 3.24 3.30 5.65
C VAL A 130 1.87 2.98 5.06
N HIS A 131 1.60 1.70 4.82
CA HIS A 131 0.33 1.22 4.28
C HIS A 131 -0.50 0.66 5.44
N ASP A 132 -1.51 1.40 5.89
CA ASP A 132 -2.37 1.00 7.00
C ASP A 132 -3.82 0.90 6.57
N LEU A 133 -4.27 -0.32 6.32
CA LEU A 133 -5.68 -0.59 6.06
C LEU A 133 -6.43 -0.63 7.41
N PRO A 134 -7.70 -0.18 7.46
CA PRO A 134 -8.51 -0.32 8.65
C PRO A 134 -8.62 -1.78 9.12
N ASP A 135 -8.64 -2.02 10.43
CA ASP A 135 -8.64 -3.38 10.99
C ASP A 135 -9.87 -4.22 10.62
N TYR A 136 -10.96 -3.60 10.19
CA TYR A 136 -12.15 -4.28 9.65
C TYR A 136 -12.01 -4.73 8.19
N ALA A 137 -10.87 -4.45 7.55
CA ALA A 137 -10.53 -4.85 6.19
C ALA A 137 -9.34 -5.83 6.20
N TYR A 138 -9.64 -7.11 6.00
CA TYR A 138 -8.70 -8.21 6.04
C TYR A 138 -8.08 -8.42 4.66
N PHE A 139 -6.86 -7.93 4.51
CA PHE A 139 -6.05 -8.18 3.32
C PHE A 139 -5.22 -9.46 3.45
N ASN A 140 -5.04 -10.18 2.34
CA ASN A 140 -4.23 -11.39 2.29
C ASN A 140 -3.18 -11.30 1.16
N HIS A 141 -1.91 -11.09 1.50
CA HIS A 141 -0.81 -10.99 0.52
C HIS A 141 -0.67 -12.25 -0.32
N SER A 142 -0.66 -13.45 0.29
CA SER A 142 -0.46 -14.70 -0.44
C SER A 142 -1.53 -14.95 -1.50
N ALA A 143 -2.76 -14.49 -1.26
CA ALA A 143 -3.85 -14.59 -2.23
C ALA A 143 -3.61 -13.77 -3.52
N HIS A 144 -2.74 -12.76 -3.48
CA HIS A 144 -2.44 -11.88 -4.61
C HIS A 144 -1.12 -12.25 -5.29
N VAL A 145 -0.03 -12.36 -4.52
CA VAL A 145 1.30 -12.59 -5.10
C VAL A 145 1.42 -13.95 -5.78
N THR A 146 0.76 -14.98 -5.23
CA THR A 146 0.73 -16.32 -5.84
C THR A 146 -0.20 -16.41 -7.06
N ARG A 147 -0.91 -15.32 -7.36
CA ARG A 147 -1.83 -15.18 -8.49
C ARG A 147 -1.35 -14.15 -9.50
N GLY A 148 -0.07 -13.80 -9.49
CA GLY A 148 0.53 -12.95 -10.53
C GLY A 148 0.33 -11.45 -10.30
N VAL A 149 -0.11 -11.01 -9.12
CA VAL A 149 -0.18 -9.57 -8.78
C VAL A 149 1.16 -9.12 -8.23
N SER A 150 1.83 -8.20 -8.93
CA SER A 150 3.12 -7.66 -8.50
C SER A 150 3.03 -6.66 -7.36
N CYS A 151 4.11 -6.58 -6.57
CA CYS A 151 4.32 -5.53 -5.57
C CYS A 151 4.14 -4.11 -6.15
N VAL A 152 4.51 -3.90 -7.43
CA VAL A 152 4.43 -2.59 -8.10
C VAL A 152 3.00 -2.07 -8.16
N SER A 153 2.01 -2.95 -8.37
CA SER A 153 0.62 -2.56 -8.57
C SER A 153 0.02 -1.84 -7.35
N CYS A 154 0.51 -2.15 -6.14
CA CYS A 154 0.02 -1.55 -4.90
C CYS A 154 1.05 -0.64 -4.21
N HIS A 155 2.32 -1.03 -4.21
CA HIS A 155 3.39 -0.31 -3.51
C HIS A 155 4.22 0.60 -4.42
N GLY A 156 4.02 0.52 -5.75
CA GLY A 156 4.83 1.22 -6.73
C GLY A 156 6.27 0.69 -6.82
N ARG A 157 7.16 1.49 -7.43
CA ARG A 157 8.57 1.16 -7.62
C ARG A 157 9.39 1.34 -6.33
N VAL A 158 9.17 0.46 -5.36
CA VAL A 158 9.86 0.48 -4.06
C VAL A 158 11.38 0.33 -4.19
N ASP A 159 11.85 -0.34 -5.25
CA ASP A 159 13.27 -0.40 -5.64
C ASP A 159 13.88 0.95 -6.04
N ARG A 160 13.07 2.01 -6.13
CA ARG A 160 13.52 3.39 -6.37
C ARG A 160 13.25 4.30 -5.17
N MET A 161 12.83 3.75 -4.04
CA MET A 161 12.45 4.51 -2.84
C MET A 161 13.55 4.44 -1.78
N GLU A 162 14.18 5.59 -1.50
CA GLU A 162 15.06 5.72 -0.32
C GLU A 162 14.27 5.68 0.98
N VAL A 163 13.06 6.23 0.98
CA VAL A 163 12.07 6.10 2.06
C VAL A 163 10.76 5.70 1.41
N VAL A 164 10.14 4.63 1.92
CA VAL A 164 8.88 4.11 1.37
C VAL A 164 7.78 5.14 1.53
N GLU A 165 7.03 5.35 0.46
CA GLU A 165 5.84 6.19 0.43
C GLU A 165 4.65 5.42 -0.13
N GLN A 166 3.45 5.76 0.33
CA GLN A 166 2.24 5.16 -0.20
C GLN A 166 1.94 5.72 -1.60
N LYS A 167 1.88 4.83 -2.59
CA LYS A 167 1.64 5.18 -4.00
C LYS A 167 0.20 5.01 -4.43
N ALA A 168 -0.43 3.89 -4.06
CA ALA A 168 -1.84 3.65 -4.32
C ALA A 168 -2.71 4.20 -3.19
N THR A 169 -3.96 4.53 -3.50
CA THR A 169 -4.92 5.00 -2.49
C THR A 169 -5.31 3.91 -1.49
N LEU A 170 -5.23 2.63 -1.91
CA LEU A 170 -5.66 1.46 -1.15
C LEU A 170 -7.11 1.57 -0.62
N SER A 171 -7.94 2.35 -1.31
CA SER A 171 -9.36 2.47 -1.00
C SER A 171 -10.12 1.23 -1.47
N MET A 172 -11.32 1.02 -0.92
CA MET A 172 -12.23 -0.03 -1.41
C MET A 172 -12.48 0.06 -2.92
N GLY A 173 -12.62 1.28 -3.46
CA GLY A 173 -12.80 1.51 -4.89
C GLY A 173 -11.60 1.06 -5.71
N PHE A 174 -10.38 1.30 -5.22
CA PHE A 174 -9.15 0.81 -5.86
C PHE A 174 -9.13 -0.72 -5.92
N CYS A 175 -9.40 -1.38 -4.78
CA CYS A 175 -9.42 -2.84 -4.69
C CYS A 175 -10.51 -3.44 -5.60
N LEU A 176 -11.73 -2.92 -5.57
CA LEU A 176 -12.85 -3.43 -6.38
C LEU A 176 -12.65 -3.20 -7.88
N THR A 177 -12.00 -2.10 -8.28
CA THR A 177 -11.67 -1.86 -9.69
C THR A 177 -10.75 -2.98 -10.21
N CYS A 178 -9.73 -3.35 -9.43
CA CYS A 178 -8.84 -4.46 -9.76
C CYS A 178 -9.57 -5.81 -9.70
N HIS A 179 -10.40 -6.07 -8.69
CA HIS A 179 -11.14 -7.33 -8.60
C HIS A 179 -12.12 -7.52 -9.78
N ARG A 180 -12.71 -6.44 -10.30
CA ARG A 180 -13.59 -6.46 -11.48
C ARG A 180 -12.85 -6.64 -12.79
N ASN A 181 -11.63 -6.11 -12.88
CA ASN A 181 -10.80 -6.18 -14.07
C ASN A 181 -9.33 -6.43 -13.68
N PRO A 182 -8.98 -7.69 -13.34
CA PRO A 182 -7.65 -8.00 -12.81
C PRO A 182 -6.56 -8.03 -13.89
N GLU A 183 -6.91 -8.36 -15.14
CA GLU A 183 -5.99 -8.64 -16.25
C GLU A 183 -4.89 -7.58 -16.44
N PRO A 184 -5.17 -6.26 -16.39
CA PRO A 184 -4.12 -5.25 -16.54
C PRO A 184 -3.06 -5.25 -15.42
N SER A 185 -3.34 -5.90 -14.30
CA SER A 185 -2.44 -5.99 -13.13
C SER A 185 -1.76 -7.34 -12.98
N LEU A 186 -2.12 -8.32 -13.80
CA LEU A 186 -1.60 -9.68 -13.76
C LEU A 186 -0.32 -9.81 -14.59
N ARG A 187 0.62 -10.61 -14.10
CA ARG A 187 1.84 -10.97 -14.82
C ARG A 187 2.25 -12.41 -14.49
N PRO A 188 3.20 -13.00 -15.24
CA PRO A 188 3.75 -14.31 -14.89
C PRO A 188 4.23 -14.35 -13.43
N VAL A 189 3.96 -15.45 -12.72
CA VAL A 189 4.17 -15.54 -11.27
C VAL A 189 5.64 -15.38 -10.88
N ASP A 190 6.54 -15.82 -11.74
CA ASP A 190 7.99 -15.65 -11.64
C ASP A 190 8.45 -14.19 -11.78
N GLU A 191 7.62 -13.31 -12.36
CA GLU A 191 7.91 -11.89 -12.56
C GLU A 191 7.26 -10.97 -11.51
N VAL A 192 6.59 -11.54 -10.50
CA VAL A 192 5.88 -10.81 -9.44
C VAL A 192 6.83 -9.90 -8.63
N THR A 193 8.01 -10.41 -8.27
CA THR A 193 9.05 -9.65 -7.53
C THR A 193 9.99 -8.87 -8.46
N ASN A 194 9.91 -9.07 -9.78
CA ASN A 194 10.65 -8.25 -10.74
C ASN A 194 9.96 -6.90 -10.93
N LEU A 195 10.40 -5.91 -10.15
CA LEU A 195 9.82 -4.57 -10.17
C LEU A 195 10.13 -3.78 -11.45
N ALA A 196 11.09 -4.25 -12.25
CA ALA A 196 11.45 -3.66 -13.54
C ALA A 196 10.81 -4.38 -14.73
N TRP A 197 10.00 -5.42 -14.48
CA TRP A 197 9.33 -6.15 -15.54
C TRP A 197 8.40 -5.24 -16.33
N GLU A 198 8.50 -5.33 -17.65
CA GLU A 198 7.61 -4.72 -18.62
C GLU A 198 7.09 -5.84 -19.53
N PRO A 199 5.81 -5.79 -19.93
CA PRO A 199 5.21 -6.80 -20.78
C PRO A 199 5.90 -6.80 -22.16
N SER A 200 6.28 -7.99 -22.65
CA SER A 200 6.87 -8.14 -23.98
C SER A 200 5.86 -7.93 -25.12
N GLU A 201 4.58 -8.12 -24.81
CA GLU A 201 3.44 -8.00 -25.71
C GLU A 201 2.36 -7.11 -25.05
N GLY A 202 1.10 -7.17 -25.50
CA GLY A 202 0.01 -6.48 -24.83
C GLY A 202 -0.17 -6.95 -23.39
N GLN A 203 -0.17 -6.03 -22.43
CA GLN A 203 -0.41 -6.33 -21.01
C GLN A 203 -1.77 -7.02 -20.79
N GLU A 204 -2.78 -6.66 -21.58
CA GLU A 204 -4.11 -7.26 -21.52
C GLU A 204 -4.07 -8.74 -21.94
N ASP A 205 -3.33 -9.07 -23.01
CA ASP A 205 -3.21 -10.45 -23.51
C ASP A 205 -2.48 -11.35 -22.50
N ILE A 206 -1.35 -10.87 -21.97
CA ILE A 206 -0.61 -11.58 -20.91
C ILE A 206 -1.49 -11.76 -19.67
N GLY A 207 -2.21 -10.70 -19.29
CA GLY A 207 -3.12 -10.71 -18.15
C GLY A 207 -4.23 -11.75 -18.31
N ALA A 208 -4.84 -11.82 -19.50
CA ALA A 208 -5.88 -12.79 -19.83
C ALA A 208 -5.33 -14.24 -19.83
N GLU A 209 -4.12 -14.46 -20.34
CA GLU A 209 -3.46 -15.77 -20.30
C GLU A 209 -3.18 -16.23 -18.86
N VAL A 210 -2.65 -15.32 -18.03
CA VAL A 210 -2.40 -15.59 -16.60
C VAL A 210 -3.72 -15.85 -15.87
N ALA A 211 -4.75 -15.06 -16.13
CA ALA A 211 -6.08 -15.25 -15.55
C ALA A 211 -6.67 -16.62 -15.91
N ALA A 212 -6.57 -17.02 -17.18
CA ALA A 212 -7.06 -18.30 -17.67
C ALA A 212 -6.27 -19.48 -17.09
N SER A 213 -4.93 -19.41 -17.13
CA SER A 213 -4.05 -20.49 -16.66
C SER A 213 -4.18 -20.73 -15.15
N LEU A 214 -4.27 -19.67 -14.35
CA LEU A 214 -4.41 -19.74 -12.89
C LEU A 214 -5.86 -19.80 -12.41
N LYS A 215 -6.84 -19.79 -13.33
CA LYS A 215 -8.28 -19.80 -13.05
C LYS A 215 -8.68 -18.70 -12.05
N ILE A 216 -8.26 -17.48 -12.34
CA ILE A 216 -8.45 -16.33 -11.45
C ILE A 216 -9.89 -15.86 -11.51
N HIS A 217 -10.59 -15.98 -10.39
CA HIS A 217 -11.95 -15.49 -10.20
C HIS A 217 -11.99 -14.64 -8.92
N PRO A 218 -11.68 -13.33 -8.99
CA PRO A 218 -11.71 -12.47 -7.82
C PRO A 218 -13.14 -12.37 -7.28
N ASN A 219 -13.28 -12.32 -5.96
CA ASN A 219 -14.57 -12.13 -5.32
C ASN A 219 -14.82 -10.66 -5.02
N GLU A 220 -16.06 -10.21 -5.19
CA GLU A 220 -16.51 -8.85 -4.82
C GLU A 220 -17.40 -8.84 -3.56
N ASN A 221 -17.53 -9.99 -2.90
CA ASN A 221 -18.39 -10.13 -1.73
C ASN A 221 -17.77 -9.50 -0.49
N CYS A 222 -18.60 -8.88 0.35
CA CYS A 222 -18.14 -8.26 1.60
C CYS A 222 -17.38 -9.25 2.49
N SER A 223 -17.82 -10.51 2.56
CA SER A 223 -17.19 -11.56 3.37
C SER A 223 -15.77 -11.93 2.94
N THR A 224 -15.35 -11.53 1.73
CA THR A 224 -13.98 -11.72 1.27
C THR A 224 -13.00 -10.85 2.06
N CYS A 225 -13.40 -9.62 2.38
CA CYS A 225 -12.51 -8.61 2.96
C CYS A 225 -12.98 -8.09 4.34
N HIS A 226 -14.26 -8.21 4.70
CA HIS A 226 -14.85 -7.66 5.92
C HIS A 226 -15.43 -8.78 6.78
N ARG A 227 -14.61 -9.33 7.68
CA ARG A 227 -14.95 -10.53 8.47
C ARG A 227 -14.68 -10.41 9.97
#